data_AF-A0A969TB37-F1
#
_entry.id   AF-A0A969TB37-F1
#
_cell.length_a   1.000
_cell.length_b   1.000
_cell.length_c   1.000
_cell.angle_alpha   90.00
_cell.angle_beta   90.00
_cell.angle_gamma   90.00
#
_symmetry.space_group_name_H-M   'P 1'
#
loop_
_entity.id
_entity.type
_entity.pdbx_description
1 polymer ?
#
loop_
_entity_poly.entity_id
_entity_poly.type
_entity_poly.pdbx_seq_one_letter_code
_entity_poly.pdbx_strand_id
1 'polypeptide(L)' 'MKAPLFVRALSKLETEALKASCRSRDALTLRRCQIILASSKGQKVSQIARSLHCSKQTVRNIIHAFVKKSKKLDYLS' A
#
# COMPACT_ATOMS: atom_id res chain seq x y z
N MET A 1 -2.81 -6.71 21.36
CA MET A 1 -3.44 -6.71 20.02
C MET A 1 -2.86 -5.54 19.22
N LYS A 2 -2.11 -5.78 18.14
CA LYS A 2 -1.56 -4.66 17.32
C LYS A 2 -2.67 -4.07 16.47
N ALA A 3 -2.85 -2.75 16.54
CA ALA A 3 -3.83 -2.02 15.75
C ALA A 3 -3.70 -2.39 14.26
N PRO A 4 -4.82 -2.63 13.56
CA PRO A 4 -4.78 -2.83 12.13
C PRO A 4 -4.16 -1.59 11.46
N LEU A 5 -3.00 -1.79 10.84
CA LEU A 5 -2.33 -0.77 10.04
C LEU A 5 -3.15 -0.59 8.77
N PHE A 6 -3.94 0.48 8.74
CA PHE A 6 -4.65 0.91 7.56
C PHE A 6 -3.87 2.04 6.90
N VAL A 7 -3.73 1.96 5.58
CA VAL A 7 -3.37 3.14 4.79
C VAL A 7 -4.57 4.09 4.88
N ARG A 8 -4.31 5.36 5.25
CA ARG A 8 -5.28 6.46 5.21
C ARG A 8 -6.03 6.45 3.87
N ALA A 9 -7.26 6.99 3.85
CA ALA A 9 -7.96 7.25 2.60
C ALA A 9 -7.05 8.03 1.63
N LEU A 10 -6.60 7.35 0.58
CA LEU A 10 -5.70 7.92 -0.42
C LEU A 10 -6.42 9.03 -1.18
N SER A 11 -5.74 10.15 -1.41
CA SER A 11 -6.28 11.17 -2.29
C SER A 11 -6.41 10.63 -3.72
N LYS A 12 -7.27 11.24 -4.55
CA LYS A 12 -7.42 10.86 -5.96
C LYS A 12 -6.08 10.89 -6.69
N LEU A 13 -5.24 11.89 -6.42
CA LEU A 13 -3.90 12.02 -7.01
C LEU A 13 -2.97 10.86 -6.61
N GLU A 14 -2.95 10.49 -5.33
CA GLU A 14 -2.15 9.34 -4.86
C GLU A 14 -2.64 8.03 -5.48
N THR A 15 -3.96 7.88 -5.63
CA THR A 15 -4.58 6.70 -6.25
C THR A 15 -4.23 6.60 -7.73
N GLU A 16 -4.26 7.71 -8.47
CA GLU A 16 -3.88 7.74 -9.89
C GLU A 16 -2.38 7.50 -10.08
N ALA A 17 -1.51 8.09 -9.25
CA ALA A 17 -0.08 7.80 -9.25
C ALA A 17 0.19 6.30 -8.96
N LEU A 18 -0.57 5.71 -8.03
CA LEU A 18 -0.49 4.28 -7.73
C LEU A 18 -0.97 3.42 -8.90
N LYS A 19 -2.08 3.79 -9.56
CA LYS A 19 -2.57 3.10 -10.77
C LYS A 19 -1.59 3.22 -11.94
N ALA A 20 -0.96 4.37 -12.13
CA ALA A 20 0.08 4.57 -13.13
C ALA A 20 1.30 3.68 -12.86
N SER A 21 1.73 3.60 -11.59
CA SER A 21 2.78 2.68 -11.14
C SER A 21 2.39 1.21 -11.39
N CYS A 22 1.11 0.87 -11.21
CA CYS A 22 0.56 -0.45 -11.49
C CYS A 22 0.61 -0.83 -12.98
N ARG A 23 0.74 0.14 -13.91
CA ARG A 23 0.91 -0.13 -15.35
C ARG A 23 2.35 -0.45 -15.75
N SER A 24 3.33 -0.27 -14.86
CA SER A 24 4.71 -0.70 -15.14
C SER A 24 4.80 -2.22 -15.17
N ARG A 25 5.63 -2.76 -16.09
CA ARG A 25 5.93 -4.21 -16.25
C ARG A 25 6.62 -4.85 -15.02
N ASP A 26 6.82 -4.10 -13.95
CA ASP A 26 7.54 -4.56 -12.77
C ASP A 26 6.59 -5.27 -11.80
N ALA A 27 6.79 -6.58 -11.64
CA ALA A 27 5.96 -7.42 -10.80
C ALA A 27 5.97 -6.99 -9.32
N LEU A 28 7.05 -6.32 -8.86
CA LEU A 28 7.13 -5.79 -7.50
C LEU A 28 6.26 -4.55 -7.34
N THR A 29 6.22 -3.70 -8.37
CA THR A 29 5.39 -2.49 -8.40
C THR A 29 3.91 -2.85 -8.45
N LEU A 30 3.54 -3.85 -9.27
CA LEU A 30 2.18 -4.41 -9.30
C LEU A 30 1.71 -4.91 -7.93
N ARG A 31 2.54 -5.74 -7.27
CA ARG A 31 2.22 -6.27 -5.92
C ARG A 31 2.06 -5.15 -4.89
N ARG A 32 2.95 -4.15 -4.90
CA ARG A 32 2.86 -2.99 -3.99
C ARG A 32 1.57 -2.21 -4.19
N CYS A 33 1.20 -1.94 -5.45
CA CYS A 33 -0.04 -1.22 -5.77
C CYS A 33 -1.28 -1.98 -5.31
N GLN A 34 -1.33 -3.29 -5.54
CA GLN A 34 -2.44 -4.14 -5.08
C GLN A 34 -2.55 -4.16 -3.55
N ILE A 35 -1.43 -4.26 -2.84
CA ILE A 35 -1.40 -4.23 -1.36
C ILE A 35 -1.94 -2.91 -0.82
N ILE A 36 -1.48 -1.79 -1.37
CA ILE A 36 -1.87 -0.45 -0.91
C ILE A 36 -3.35 -0.20 -1.22
N LEU A 37 -3.82 -0.58 -2.41
CA LEU A 37 -5.22 -0.44 -2.81
C LEU A 37 -6.14 -1.30 -1.94
N ALA A 38 -5.74 -2.54 -1.65
CA ALA A 38 -6.48 -3.42 -0.75
C ALA A 38 -6.52 -2.89 0.69
N SER A 39 -5.41 -2.33 1.18
CA SER A 39 -5.35 -1.70 2.50
C SER A 39 -6.21 -0.43 2.58
N SER A 40 -6.25 0.38 1.53
CA SER A 40 -7.10 1.57 1.42
C SER A 40 -8.60 1.21 1.45
N LYS A 41 -8.97 0.04 0.91
CA LYS A 41 -10.33 -0.53 1.02
C LYS A 41 -10.66 -1.08 2.41
N GLY A 42 -9.77 -0.96 3.39
CA GLY A 42 -9.97 -1.49 4.74
C GLY A 42 -9.72 -2.99 4.90
N GLN A 43 -9.11 -3.66 3.90
CA GLN A 43 -8.78 -5.07 4.03
C GLN A 43 -7.66 -5.30 5.04
N LYS A 44 -7.76 -6.38 5.82
CA LYS A 44 -6.75 -6.74 6.82
C LYS A 44 -5.50 -7.29 6.14
N VAL A 45 -4.33 -7.01 6.73
CA VAL A 45 -3.02 -7.52 6.30
C VAL A 45 -3.02 -9.04 6.05
N SER A 46 -3.72 -9.82 6.88
CA SER A 46 -3.86 -11.27 6.73
C SER A 46 -4.65 -11.69 5.49
N GLN A 47 -5.72 -10.96 5.16
CA GLN A 47 -6.53 -11.22 3.96
C GLN A 47 -5.72 -10.89 2.71
N ILE A 48 -5.06 -9.73 2.70
CA ILE A 48 -4.21 -9.29 1.58
C ILE A 48 -3.07 -10.28 1.35
N ALA A 49 -2.38 -10.69 2.42
CA ALA A 49 -1.31 -11.69 2.36
C ALA A 49 -1.79 -13.02 1.76
N ARG A 50 -3.00 -13.47 2.14
CA ARG A 50 -3.59 -14.72 1.63
C ARG A 50 -3.98 -14.58 0.15
N SER A 51 -4.62 -13.49 -0.25
CA SER A 51 -5.02 -13.26 -1.65
C SER A 51 -3.81 -13.12 -2.59
N LEU A 52 -2.70 -12.56 -2.11
CA LEU A 52 -1.49 -12.32 -2.91
C LEU A 52 -0.41 -13.39 -2.73
N HIS A 53 -0.69 -14.45 -1.96
CA HIS A 53 0.30 -15.48 -1.61
C HIS A 53 1.64 -14.89 -1.12
N CYS A 54 1.55 -13.82 -0.33
CA CYS A 54 2.71 -13.07 0.18
C CYS A 54 2.77 -13.12 1.71
N SER A 55 3.96 -12.93 2.27
CA SER A 55 4.10 -12.86 3.73
C SER A 55 3.39 -11.62 4.30
N LYS A 56 2.70 -11.80 5.43
CA LYS A 56 2.13 -10.71 6.24
C LYS A 56 3.16 -9.62 6.57
N GLN A 57 4.43 -10.00 6.72
CA GLN A 57 5.51 -9.05 7.00
C GLN A 57 5.83 -8.17 5.79
N THR A 58 5.83 -8.74 4.59
CA THR A 58 6.00 -7.99 3.33
C THR A 58 4.91 -6.95 3.16
N VAL A 59 3.65 -7.33 3.44
CA VAL A 59 2.51 -6.41 3.40
C VAL A 59 2.70 -5.24 4.38
N ARG A 60 3.10 -5.51 5.63
CA ARG A 60 3.37 -4.45 6.62
C ARG A 60 4.52 -3.54 6.20
N ASN A 61 5.62 -4.10 5.72
CA ASN A 61 6.78 -3.33 5.28
C ASN A 61 6.41 -2.39 4.13
N ILE A 62 5.59 -2.86 3.17
CA ILE A 62 5.11 -2.05 2.05
C ILE A 62 4.20 -0.91 2.53
N ILE A 63 3.24 -1.22 3.42
CA ILE A 63 2.36 -0.20 4.00
C ILE A 63 3.18 0.84 4.78
N HIS A 64 4.12 0.41 5.61
CA HIS A 64 5.01 1.31 6.36
C HIS A 64 5.87 2.18 5.44
N ALA A 65 6.46 1.58 4.40
CA ALA A 65 7.27 2.32 3.42
C ALA A 65 6.42 3.37 2.70
N PHE A 66 5.17 3.04 2.36
CA PHE A 66 4.24 3.97 1.74
C PHE A 66 3.86 5.13 2.68
N VAL A 67 3.44 4.83 3.91
CA VAL A 67 3.09 5.85 4.92
C VAL A 67 4.29 6.75 5.23
N LYS A 68 5.49 6.17 5.36
CA LYS A 68 6.73 6.93 5.56
C LYS A 68 7.05 7.85 4.38
N LYS A 69 6.78 7.42 3.15
CA LYS A 69 7.01 8.22 1.94
C LYS A 69 5.97 9.33 1.79
N SER A 70 4.70 9.05 2.08
CA SER A 70 3.61 10.05 2.07
C SER A 70 3.87 11.14 3.12
N LYS A 71 4.23 10.78 4.36
CA LYS A 71 4.66 11.74 5.39
C LYS A 71 5.83 12.63 4.98
N LYS A 72 6.70 12.16 4.08
CA LYS A 72 7.85 12.93 3.61
C LYS A 72 7.45 14.00 2.59
N LEU A 73 6.30 13.85 1.91
CA LEU A 73 5.76 14.88 1.02
C LEU A 73 5.07 16.01 1.80
N ASP A 74 4.40 15.72 2.92
CA ASP A 74 3.75 16.76 3.75
C ASP A 74 4.75 17.71 4.45
N TYR A 75 6.03 17.33 4.55
CA TYR A 75 7.10 18.16 5.17
C TYR A 75 7.89 19.00 4.16
N LEU A 76 7.55 18.97 2.87
CA LEU A 76 8.26 19.67 1.80
C LEU A 76 7.43 20.79 1.14
N SER A 77 6.40 21.29 1.83
CA SER A 77 5.59 22.42 1.35
C SER A 77 5.70 23.63 2.27
#